data_AF-A0A954ZP45-F1
#
_entry.id   AF-A0A954ZP45-F1
#
_cell.length_a   1.000
_cell.length_b   1.000
_cell.length_c   1.000
_cell.angle_alpha   90.00
_cell.angle_beta   90.00
_cell.angle_gamma   90.00
#
_symmetry.space_group_name_H-M   'P 1'
#
loop_
_entity.id
_entity.type
_entity.pdbx_description
1 polymer ?
#
loop_
_entity_poly.entity_id
_entity_poly.type
_entity_poly.pdbx_seq_one_letter_code
_entity_poly.pdbx_strand_id
1 'polypeptide(L)'
;MARDALHNAFSLAQQTSSDAVWDVVIWVIVLIVAVLVLGIILMQLRRIMRESGDSETQGLLLDDLRRLRNEGHLSSEEYQRAVDALAGRMGTSVGAGSDSRPVK
;
A
#
# COMPACT_ATOMS: atom_id res chain seq x y z
N MET A 1 -49.52 4.81 -43.30
CA MET A 1 -48.40 3.92 -43.67
C MET A 1 -47.05 4.59 -43.57
N ALA A 2 -46.70 5.63 -44.34
CA ALA A 2 -45.37 6.27 -44.21
C ALA A 2 -45.13 6.97 -42.85
N ARG A 3 -46.19 7.52 -42.24
CA ARG A 3 -46.12 8.22 -40.95
C ARG A 3 -45.91 7.27 -39.76
N ASP A 4 -46.45 6.06 -39.84
CA ASP A 4 -46.36 5.06 -38.76
C ASP A 4 -44.93 4.48 -38.63
N ALA A 5 -44.21 4.37 -39.76
CA ALA A 5 -42.81 3.93 -39.79
C ALA A 5 -41.86 4.90 -39.08
N LEU A 6 -42.12 6.21 -39.16
CA LEU A 6 -41.29 7.24 -38.51
C LEU A 6 -41.45 7.23 -36.98
N HIS A 7 -42.66 6.97 -36.48
CA HIS A 7 -42.90 6.87 -35.05
C HIS A 7 -42.23 5.62 -34.44
N ASN A 8 -42.28 4.48 -35.15
CA ASN A 8 -41.64 3.25 -34.70
C ASN A 8 -40.11 3.33 -34.76
N ALA A 9 -39.54 3.97 -35.80
CA ALA A 9 -38.10 4.18 -35.90
C ALA A 9 -37.55 5.07 -34.77
N PHE A 10 -38.31 6.09 -34.38
CA PHE A 10 -37.92 6.99 -33.28
C PHE A 10 -37.93 6.27 -31.91
N SER A 11 -38.94 5.42 -31.63
CA SER A 11 -38.98 4.68 -30.37
C SER A 11 -37.86 3.64 -30.25
N LEU A 12 -37.47 3.01 -31.36
CA LEU A 12 -36.34 2.05 -31.40
C LEU A 12 -35.00 2.74 -31.11
N ALA A 13 -34.75 3.93 -31.69
CA ALA A 13 -33.54 4.68 -31.42
C ALA A 13 -33.44 5.16 -29.96
N GLN A 14 -34.57 5.52 -29.35
CA GLN A 14 -34.64 5.97 -27.96
C GLN A 14 -34.50 4.80 -26.97
N GLN A 15 -34.95 3.60 -27.34
CA GLN A 15 -34.81 2.39 -26.53
C GLN A 15 -33.34 1.93 -26.45
N THR A 16 -32.62 1.91 -27.57
CA THR A 16 -31.17 1.60 -27.58
C THR A 16 -30.37 2.56 -26.71
N SER A 17 -30.80 3.82 -26.64
CA SER A 17 -30.15 4.85 -25.81
C SER A 17 -30.30 4.54 -24.31
N SER A 18 -31.44 4.00 -23.89
CA SER A 18 -31.71 3.70 -22.49
C SER A 18 -30.91 2.49 -22.01
N ASP A 19 -30.81 1.44 -22.84
CA ASP A 19 -30.01 0.25 -22.53
C ASP A 19 -28.50 0.57 -22.51
N ALA A 20 -28.04 1.42 -23.44
CA ALA A 20 -26.65 1.88 -23.45
C ALA A 20 -26.31 2.73 -22.22
N VAL A 21 -27.24 3.56 -21.74
CA VAL A 21 -27.03 4.34 -20.50
C VAL A 21 -26.91 3.40 -19.30
N TRP A 22 -27.75 2.37 -19.20
CA TRP A 22 -27.67 1.37 -18.13
C TRP A 22 -26.37 0.58 -18.15
N ASP A 23 -25.89 0.19 -19.33
CA ASP A 23 -24.62 -0.52 -19.48
C ASP A 23 -23.43 0.35 -19.04
N VAL A 24 -23.41 1.64 -19.42
CA VAL A 24 -22.39 2.60 -18.99
C VAL A 24 -22.43 2.79 -17.47
N VAL A 25 -23.62 2.93 -16.86
CA VAL A 25 -23.76 3.09 -15.41
C VAL A 25 -23.20 1.88 -14.66
N ILE A 26 -23.47 0.66 -15.14
CA ILE A 26 -22.91 -0.57 -14.54
C ILE A 26 -21.38 -0.56 -14.60
N TRP A 27 -20.81 -0.22 -15.76
CA TRP A 27 -19.36 -0.13 -15.93
C TRP A 27 -18.72 0.93 -15.02
N VAL A 28 -19.37 2.08 -14.84
CA VAL A 28 -18.91 3.13 -13.93
C VAL A 28 -18.90 2.64 -12.49
N ILE A 29 -19.95 1.93 -12.04
CA ILE A 29 -20.01 1.36 -10.69
C ILE A 29 -18.89 0.33 -10.50
N VAL A 30 -18.68 -0.56 -11.46
CA VAL A 30 -17.58 -1.54 -11.43
C VAL A 30 -16.23 -0.85 -11.30
N LEU A 31 -16.01 0.24 -12.05
CA LEU A 31 -14.77 1.00 -12.03
C LEU A 31 -14.56 1.69 -10.67
N ILE A 32 -15.61 2.25 -10.07
CA ILE A 32 -15.55 2.82 -8.71
C ILE A 32 -15.13 1.73 -7.70
N VAL A 33 -15.76 0.56 -7.75
CA VAL A 33 -15.42 -0.56 -6.85
C VAL A 33 -13.97 -1.01 -7.07
N ALA A 34 -13.52 -1.13 -8.32
CA ALA A 34 -12.15 -1.50 -8.64
C ALA A 34 -11.14 -0.50 -8.08
N VAL A 35 -11.39 0.80 -8.20
CA VAL A 35 -10.53 1.86 -7.64
C VAL A 35 -10.52 1.81 -6.12
N LEU A 36 -11.66 1.57 -5.47
CA LEU A 36 -11.74 1.42 -4.02
C LEU A 36 -10.93 0.21 -3.53
N VAL A 37 -11.06 -0.94 -4.21
CA VAL A 37 -10.29 -2.15 -3.91
C VAL A 37 -8.79 -1.89 -4.06
N LEU A 38 -8.38 -1.25 -5.15
CA LEU A 38 -6.98 -0.88 -5.38
C LEU A 38 -6.46 0.06 -4.27
N GLY A 39 -7.27 1.04 -3.86
CA GLY A 39 -6.95 1.93 -2.75
C GLY A 39 -6.76 1.19 -1.42
N ILE A 40 -7.65 0.23 -1.11
CA ILE A 40 -7.54 -0.62 0.07
C ILE A 40 -6.28 -1.48 0.01
N ILE A 41 -5.98 -2.09 -1.14
CA ILE A 41 -4.77 -2.90 -1.34
C ILE A 41 -3.52 -2.05 -1.10
N LEU A 42 -3.44 -0.85 -1.68
CA LEU A 42 -2.31 0.06 -1.48
C LEU A 42 -2.19 0.51 -0.02
N MET A 43 -3.31 0.76 0.66
CA MET A 43 -3.30 1.13 2.08
C MET A 43 -2.82 -0.02 2.97
N GLN A 44 -3.23 -1.25 2.67
CA GLN A 44 -2.77 -2.45 3.37
C GLN A 44 -1.29 -2.73 3.08
N LEU A 45 -0.85 -2.61 1.82
CA LEU A 45 0.54 -2.77 1.45
C LEU A 45 1.44 -1.73 2.14
N ARG A 46 0.99 -0.47 2.16
CA ARG A 46 1.66 0.60 2.90
C ARG A 46 1.73 0.32 4.40
N ARG A 47 0.67 -0.25 4.97
CA ARG A 47 0.62 -0.63 6.39
C ARG A 47 1.64 -1.73 6.68
N ILE A 48 1.66 -2.79 5.88
CA ILE A 48 2.60 -3.92 6.03
C ILE A 48 4.05 -3.44 5.89
N MET A 49 4.35 -2.60 4.88
CA MET A 49 5.70 -2.06 4.71
C MET A 49 6.16 -1.15 5.86
N ARG A 50 5.23 -0.42 6.53
CA ARG A 50 5.56 0.37 7.73
C ARG A 50 5.78 -0.51 8.96
N GLU A 51 5.09 -1.63 9.07
CA GLU A 51 5.17 -2.53 10.22
C GLU A 51 6.44 -3.40 10.16
N SER A 52 6.86 -3.82 8.96
CA SER A 52 8.13 -4.54 8.77
C SER A 52 9.40 -3.68 8.88
N GLY A 53 9.26 -2.34 8.84
CA GLY A 53 10.38 -1.40 8.78
C GLY A 53 11.17 -1.25 10.08
N ASP A 54 10.51 -1.37 11.24
CA ASP A 54 11.11 -0.87 12.49
C ASP A 54 11.30 -1.92 13.60
N SER A 55 10.86 -3.18 13.46
CA SER A 55 10.98 -4.16 14.57
C SER A 55 11.26 -5.61 14.15
N GLU A 56 10.61 -6.15 13.12
CA GLU A 56 10.84 -7.56 12.73
C GLU A 56 12.17 -7.77 12.00
N THR A 57 12.55 -6.85 11.11
CA THR A 57 13.82 -6.94 10.37
C THR A 57 15.04 -6.89 11.31
N GLN A 58 14.94 -6.20 12.46
CA GLN A 58 16.01 -6.12 13.45
C GLN A 58 16.15 -7.39 14.30
N GLY A 59 15.03 -8.02 14.67
CA GLY A 59 15.03 -9.30 15.34
C GLY A 59 15.73 -10.37 14.49
N LEU A 60 15.44 -10.38 13.18
CA LEU A 60 16.06 -11.30 12.24
C LEU A 60 17.56 -11.02 12.02
N LEU A 61 17.96 -9.74 11.93
CA LEU A 61 19.36 -9.36 11.65
C LEU A 61 20.27 -9.54 12.88
N LEU A 62 19.77 -9.30 14.10
CA LEU A 62 20.48 -9.62 15.34
C LEU A 62 20.59 -11.13 15.58
N ASP A 63 19.57 -11.90 15.20
CA ASP A 63 19.59 -13.35 15.33
C ASP A 63 20.61 -13.98 14.37
N ASP A 64 20.69 -13.49 13.13
CA ASP A 64 21.74 -13.87 12.17
C ASP A 64 23.15 -13.54 12.68
N LEU A 65 23.37 -12.33 13.25
CA LEU A 65 24.65 -11.96 13.87
C LEU A 65 25.00 -12.87 15.07
N ARG A 66 24.00 -13.25 15.87
CA ARG A 66 24.18 -14.14 17.01
C ARG A 66 24.54 -15.55 16.56
N ARG A 67 23.93 -16.01 15.49
CA ARG A 67 24.23 -17.30 14.86
C ARG A 67 25.63 -17.36 14.26
N LEU A 68 26.04 -16.34 13.50
CA LEU A 68 27.40 -16.24 12.93
C LEU A 68 28.50 -16.26 14.00
N ARG A 69 28.27 -15.60 15.15
CA ARG A 69 29.17 -15.69 16.31
C ARG A 69 29.22 -17.11 16.89
N ASN A 70 28.06 -17.75 17.07
CA ASN A 70 27.99 -19.10 17.62
C ASN A 70 28.64 -20.15 16.68
N GLU A 71 28.59 -19.91 15.37
CA GLU A 71 29.27 -20.70 14.35
C GLU A 71 30.79 -20.42 14.29
N GLY A 72 31.30 -19.46 15.08
CA GLY A 72 32.72 -19.11 15.16
C GLY A 72 33.24 -18.28 13.98
N HIS A 73 32.34 -17.78 13.13
CA HIS A 73 32.70 -16.95 11.97
C HIS A 73 32.93 -15.47 12.34
N LEU A 74 32.56 -15.07 13.56
CA LEU A 74 32.83 -13.73 14.09
C LEU A 74 33.58 -13.81 15.42
N SER A 75 34.62 -12.99 15.55
CA SER A 75 35.23 -12.73 16.87
C SER A 75 34.26 -11.95 17.76
N SER A 76 34.39 -12.11 19.08
CA SER A 76 33.62 -11.35 20.07
C SER A 76 33.75 -9.84 19.89
N GLU A 77 34.91 -9.40 19.42
CA GLU A 77 35.24 -7.99 19.18
C GLU A 77 34.49 -7.44 17.96
N GLU A 78 34.43 -8.24 16.90
CA GLU A 78 33.73 -7.90 15.65
C GLU A 78 32.21 -7.91 15.87
N TYR A 79 31.72 -8.86 16.68
CA TYR A 79 30.32 -8.94 17.05
C TYR A 79 29.88 -7.69 17.80
N GLN A 80 30.67 -7.26 18.80
CA GLN A 80 30.35 -6.09 19.59
C GLN A 80 30.32 -4.82 18.73
N ARG A 81 31.28 -4.67 17.81
CA ARG A 81 31.34 -3.54 16.87
C ARG A 81 30.13 -3.51 15.93
N ALA A 82 29.67 -4.66 15.46
CA ALA A 82 28.47 -4.76 14.61
C ALA A 82 27.18 -4.44 15.38
N VAL A 83 27.06 -4.90 16.63
CA VAL A 83 25.93 -4.59 17.51
C VAL A 83 25.87 -3.10 17.83
N ASP A 84 27.01 -2.49 18.19
CA ASP A 84 27.07 -1.06 18.53
C ASP A 84 26.73 -0.18 17.31
N ALA A 85 27.16 -0.58 16.11
CA ALA A 85 26.81 0.11 14.86
C ALA A 85 25.30 0.04 14.56
N LEU A 86 24.67 -1.10 14.84
CA LEU A 86 23.23 -1.29 14.66
C LEU A 86 22.42 -0.46 15.67
N ALA A 87 22.88 -0.44 16.94
CA ALA A 87 22.27 0.34 18.01
C ALA A 87 22.40 1.86 17.78
N GLY A 88 23.55 2.35 17.32
CA GLY A 88 23.79 3.77 17.04
C GLY A 88 22.93 4.34 15.92
N ARG A 89 22.64 3.55 14.89
CA ARG A 89 21.73 3.94 13.80
C ARG A 89 20.29 4.13 14.29
N MET A 90 19.89 3.39 15.32
CA MET A 90 18.54 3.43 15.90
C MET A 90 18.35 4.60 16.88
N GLY A 91 19.37 4.92 17.69
CA GLY A 91 19.35 6.11 18.54
C GLY A 91 19.18 7.41 17.73
N THR A 92 19.63 7.40 16.48
CA THR A 92 19.52 8.57 15.57
C THR A 92 18.16 8.64 14.87
N SER A 93 17.51 7.51 14.54
CA SER A 93 16.21 7.51 13.87
C SER A 93 15.02 7.78 14.82
N VAL A 94 15.14 7.42 16.10
CA VAL A 94 14.07 7.64 17.11
C VAL A 94 14.02 9.09 17.61
N GLY A 95 15.12 9.86 17.49
CA GLY A 95 15.22 11.24 17.98
C GLY A 95 14.83 12.36 17.01
N ALA A 96 14.66 12.08 15.71
CA ALA A 96 14.61 13.11 14.67
C ALA A 96 13.21 13.71 14.37
N GLY A 97 12.21 13.52 15.25
CA GLY A 97 10.81 13.88 14.94
C GLY A 97 9.93 14.42 16.06
N SER A 98 10.44 14.74 17.26
CA SER A 98 9.56 15.11 18.40
C SER A 98 9.63 16.55 18.92
N ASP A 99 10.48 17.43 18.37
CA ASP A 99 10.71 18.76 18.97
C ASP A 99 10.34 19.93 18.04
N SER A 100 9.04 20.08 17.75
CA SER A 100 8.49 21.28 17.12
C SER A 100 7.19 21.69 17.82
N ARG A 101 7.33 22.18 19.05
CA ARG A 101 6.29 22.97 19.71
C ARG A 101 6.62 24.46 19.56
N PRO A 102 5.85 25.23 18.77
CA PRO A 102 5.97 26.68 18.81
C PRO A 102 5.47 27.18 20.16
N VAL A 103 6.36 27.82 20.91
CA VAL A 103 6.00 28.58 22.11
C VAL A 103 5.33 29.85 21.62
N LYS A 104 4.09 30.05 22.06
CA LYS A 104 3.23 31.21 21.76
C LYS A 104 3.87 32.51 22.20
#